data_AF-A0A4S2VD51-F1
#
_entry.id   AF-A0A4S2VD51-F1
#
_cell.length_a   1.000
_cell.length_b   1.000
_cell.length_c   1.000
_cell.angle_alpha   90.00
_cell.angle_beta   90.00
_cell.angle_gamma   90.00
#
_symmetry.space_group_name_H-M   'P 1'
#
loop_
_entity.id
_entity.type
_entity.pdbx_description
1 polymer ?
#
loop_
_entity_poly.entity_id
_entity_poly.type
_entity_poly.pdbx_seq_one_letter_code
_entity_poly.pdbx_strand_id
1 'polypeptide(L)'
;MTQLGGYIRNVRDALMHLNSSDPASADTFFRRNLPRTGLYDSAGDTGQVALTTQVMTSVPIYLAAGDVVTNISFRSGATAADTPTNWWFALYSNAATPALLGQTADQTSTAWAANTTMTKALAAPKTITESGIYYVGIMVKATAVPTLLGTIAAPAIATGERALSQSSGSSLTTTAPATIATPTAKQFVPYVEIT
;
A
#
# COMPACT_ATOMS: atom_id res chain seq x y z
N MET A 1 0.92 -6.15 36.14
CA MET A 1 1.18 -6.44 34.72
C MET A 1 -0.04 -6.01 33.92
N THR A 2 -0.06 -4.75 33.51
CA THR A 2 -1.14 -4.13 32.74
C THR A 2 -0.63 -3.88 31.33
N GLN A 3 -1.06 -4.71 30.39
CA GLN A 3 -1.17 -4.31 28.99
C GLN A 3 -2.35 -5.04 28.31
N LEU A 4 -3.42 -5.29 29.06
CA LEU A 4 -4.66 -5.93 28.56
C LEU A 4 -5.93 -5.23 29.07
N GLY A 5 -5.81 -4.02 29.65
CA GLY A 5 -6.88 -3.40 30.44
C GLY A 5 -7.41 -2.06 29.91
N GLY A 6 -7.39 -1.79 28.60
CA GLY A 6 -7.90 -0.50 28.10
C GLY A 6 -7.93 -0.30 26.60
N TYR A 7 -7.83 -1.36 25.79
CA TYR A 7 -7.86 -1.24 24.33
C TYR A 7 -9.15 -1.84 23.79
N ILE A 8 -10.07 -0.97 23.37
CA ILE A 8 -11.40 -1.30 22.85
C ILE A 8 -11.36 -1.78 21.38
N ARG A 9 -10.18 -2.09 20.82
CA ARG A 9 -10.03 -2.39 19.39
C ARG A 9 -9.24 -3.67 19.12
N ASN A 10 -9.48 -4.28 17.95
CA ASN A 10 -8.89 -5.54 17.51
C ASN A 10 -7.36 -5.44 17.35
N VAL A 11 -6.62 -5.78 18.42
CA VAL A 11 -5.14 -5.83 18.42
C VAL A 11 -4.61 -7.09 17.71
N ARG A 12 -5.46 -8.08 17.43
CA ARG A 12 -5.05 -9.39 16.93
C ARG A 12 -5.43 -9.56 15.46
N ASP A 13 -4.46 -9.99 14.66
CA ASP A 13 -4.64 -10.36 13.25
C ASP A 13 -5.81 -11.32 13.03
N ALA A 14 -5.91 -12.30 13.93
CA ALA A 14 -6.97 -13.30 13.92
C ALA A 14 -8.39 -12.74 14.08
N LEU A 15 -8.55 -11.50 14.53
CA LEU A 15 -9.85 -10.85 14.76
C LEU A 15 -10.16 -9.77 13.73
N MET A 16 -9.32 -9.60 12.70
CA MET A 16 -9.54 -8.62 11.63
C MET A 16 -10.86 -8.84 10.88
N HIS A 17 -11.33 -10.09 10.79
CA HIS A 17 -12.63 -10.43 10.19
C HIS A 17 -13.82 -9.82 10.95
N LEU A 18 -13.65 -9.40 12.21
CA LEU A 18 -14.72 -8.73 12.97
C LEU A 18 -14.93 -7.29 12.47
N ASN A 19 -13.90 -6.64 11.93
CA ASN A 19 -14.05 -5.34 11.24
C ASN A 19 -14.77 -5.47 9.89
N SER A 20 -14.93 -6.68 9.35
CA SER A 20 -15.77 -6.94 8.17
C SER A 20 -17.21 -7.34 8.54
N SER A 21 -17.49 -7.71 9.79
CA SER A 21 -18.85 -8.08 10.23
C SER A 21 -19.68 -6.91 10.77
N ASP A 22 -19.06 -5.76 11.04
CA ASP A 22 -19.77 -4.54 11.44
C ASP A 22 -19.21 -3.30 10.71
N PRO A 23 -19.59 -3.08 9.44
CA PRO A 23 -19.18 -1.90 8.67
C PRO A 23 -19.85 -0.59 9.14
N ALA A 24 -20.80 -0.66 10.08
CA ALA A 24 -21.53 0.49 10.61
C ALA A 24 -21.03 0.93 12.00
N SER A 25 -20.13 0.17 12.62
CA SER A 25 -19.46 0.55 13.87
C SER A 25 -18.73 1.88 13.70
N ALA A 26 -18.79 2.73 14.73
CA ALA A 26 -18.02 3.97 14.83
C ALA A 26 -16.49 3.74 14.94
N ASP A 27 -16.04 2.48 14.88
CA ASP A 27 -14.63 2.15 14.72
C ASP A 27 -14.10 2.66 13.38
N THR A 28 -13.05 3.47 13.48
CA THR A 28 -12.36 4.11 12.35
C THR A 28 -12.14 3.09 11.23
N PHE A 29 -12.72 3.36 10.06
CA PHE A 29 -12.51 2.58 8.84
C PHE A 29 -11.01 2.25 8.70
N PHE A 30 -10.68 0.97 8.62
CA PHE A 30 -9.31 0.48 8.54
C PHE A 30 -9.24 -0.82 7.73
N ARG A 31 -8.35 -0.85 6.73
CA ARG A 31 -8.05 -2.01 5.90
C ARG A 31 -6.55 -2.17 5.76
N ARG A 32 -6.08 -3.42 5.62
CA ARG A 32 -4.69 -3.75 5.30
C ARG A 32 -4.64 -4.94 4.37
N ASN A 33 -3.58 -5.04 3.58
CA ASN A 33 -3.43 -6.14 2.61
C ASN A 33 -2.75 -7.40 3.19
N LEU A 34 -1.98 -7.25 4.26
CA LEU A 34 -1.16 -8.33 4.83
C LEU A 34 -1.35 -8.42 6.35
N PRO A 35 -1.09 -9.58 6.96
CA PRO A 35 -0.96 -9.70 8.40
C PRO A 35 0.26 -8.91 8.91
N ARG A 36 0.28 -8.57 10.21
CA ARG A 36 1.42 -7.85 10.83
C ARG A 36 2.57 -8.77 11.24
N THR A 37 2.34 -10.07 11.23
CA THR A 37 3.33 -11.10 11.57
C THR A 37 4.06 -11.59 10.33
N GLY A 38 5.36 -11.87 10.44
CA GLY A 38 6.15 -12.43 9.33
C GLY A 38 6.50 -11.42 8.24
N LEU A 39 6.45 -10.12 8.57
CA LEU A 39 6.91 -9.05 7.70
C LEU A 39 8.41 -8.81 7.86
N TYR A 40 9.07 -8.46 6.77
CA TYR A 40 10.51 -8.23 6.69
C TYR A 40 10.84 -7.12 5.68
N ASP A 41 12.10 -6.72 5.65
CA ASP A 41 12.58 -5.66 4.76
C ASP A 41 12.90 -6.17 3.34
N SER A 42 12.62 -5.33 2.33
CA SER A 42 12.75 -5.68 0.92
C SER A 42 14.18 -5.75 0.39
N ALA A 43 15.12 -4.97 0.92
CA ALA A 43 16.53 -5.08 0.50
C ALA A 43 17.38 -5.92 1.45
N GLY A 44 17.31 -5.64 2.76
CA GLY A 44 18.23 -6.23 3.74
C GLY A 44 18.02 -7.73 3.98
N ASP A 45 16.77 -8.17 4.02
CA ASP A 45 16.44 -9.51 4.52
C ASP A 45 16.15 -10.51 3.40
N THR A 46 15.85 -10.02 2.18
CA THR A 46 15.33 -10.86 1.10
C THR A 46 15.98 -10.69 -0.26
N GLY A 47 16.67 -9.57 -0.49
CA GLY A 47 17.20 -9.22 -1.82
C GLY A 47 16.12 -8.97 -2.88
N GLN A 48 14.84 -8.83 -2.49
CA GLN A 48 13.71 -8.64 -3.40
C GLN A 48 13.26 -7.18 -3.40
N VAL A 49 13.80 -6.39 -4.34
CA VAL A 49 13.64 -4.93 -4.38
C VAL A 49 12.17 -4.52 -4.57
N ALA A 50 11.61 -3.82 -3.57
CA ALA A 50 10.22 -3.36 -3.60
C ALA A 50 9.99 -2.13 -4.50
N LEU A 51 10.94 -1.20 -4.57
CA LEU A 51 10.81 0.06 -5.31
C LEU A 51 11.97 0.23 -6.29
N THR A 52 11.66 0.83 -7.43
CA THR A 52 12.65 1.33 -8.39
C THR A 52 12.34 2.80 -8.63
N THR A 53 13.38 3.64 -8.74
CA THR A 53 13.18 5.08 -8.94
C THR A 53 12.30 5.35 -10.17
N GLN A 54 11.30 6.23 -10.03
CA GLN A 54 10.37 6.61 -11.11
C GLN A 54 9.47 5.50 -11.67
N VAL A 55 9.35 4.38 -10.96
CA VAL A 55 8.45 3.26 -11.28
C VAL A 55 7.47 3.08 -10.14
N MET A 56 6.19 2.91 -10.46
CA MET A 56 5.17 2.65 -9.44
C MET A 56 5.16 1.17 -9.09
N THR A 57 5.16 0.84 -7.81
CA THR A 57 4.81 -0.49 -7.30
C THR A 57 3.38 -0.44 -6.79
N SER A 58 2.57 -1.45 -7.12
CA SER A 58 1.20 -1.57 -6.65
C SER A 58 0.94 -2.92 -5.99
N VAL A 59 0.06 -2.92 -4.99
CA VAL A 59 -0.36 -4.11 -4.24
C VAL A 59 -1.88 -4.17 -4.14
N PRO A 60 -2.48 -5.37 -4.16
CA PRO A 60 -3.92 -5.52 -4.01
C PRO A 60 -4.34 -5.28 -2.55
N ILE A 61 -5.52 -4.71 -2.36
CA ILE A 61 -6.20 -4.60 -1.06
C ILE A 61 -7.69 -4.83 -1.25
N TYR A 62 -8.30 -5.59 -0.34
CA TYR A 62 -9.75 -5.75 -0.34
C TYR A 62 -10.41 -4.55 0.33
N LEU A 63 -11.37 -3.93 -0.36
CA LEU A 63 -12.22 -2.87 0.16
C LEU A 63 -13.69 -3.29 0.00
N ALA A 64 -14.52 -2.92 0.97
CA ALA A 64 -15.96 -3.14 0.95
C ALA A 64 -16.70 -1.90 0.42
N ALA A 65 -17.86 -2.11 -0.21
CA ALA A 65 -18.76 -1.01 -0.54
C ALA A 65 -19.15 -0.24 0.74
N GLY A 66 -19.10 1.09 0.68
CA GLY A 66 -19.31 2.00 1.81
C GLY A 66 -18.03 2.44 2.51
N ASP A 67 -16.90 1.75 2.31
CA ASP A 67 -15.60 2.18 2.84
C ASP A 67 -15.25 3.59 2.33
N VAL A 68 -14.82 4.50 3.21
CA VAL A 68 -14.41 5.86 2.86
C VAL A 68 -12.91 6.01 3.05
N VAL A 69 -12.17 5.96 1.95
CA VAL A 69 -10.70 6.07 1.97
C VAL A 69 -10.27 7.53 2.06
N THR A 70 -9.58 7.88 3.14
CA THR A 70 -9.04 9.21 3.41
C THR A 70 -7.52 9.23 3.38
N ASN A 71 -6.87 8.14 3.81
CA ASN A 71 -5.42 8.07 3.96
C ASN A 71 -4.86 6.74 3.47
N ILE A 72 -3.64 6.81 2.93
CA ILE A 72 -2.84 5.63 2.59
C ILE A 72 -1.56 5.65 3.42
N SER A 73 -1.20 4.49 3.96
CA SER A 73 0.00 4.31 4.75
C SER A 73 0.89 3.20 4.23
N PHE A 74 2.16 3.53 4.02
CA PHE A 74 3.24 2.58 3.77
C PHE A 74 4.31 2.72 4.86
N ARG A 75 5.03 1.64 5.14
CA ARG A 75 6.12 1.65 6.12
C ARG A 75 7.45 1.38 5.43
N SER A 76 8.40 2.30 5.62
CA SER A 76 9.78 2.06 5.19
C SER A 76 10.45 1.00 6.06
N GLY A 77 11.33 0.22 5.44
CA GLY A 77 12.23 -0.72 6.09
C GLY A 77 13.53 -0.04 6.54
N ALA A 78 14.65 -0.77 6.50
CA ALA A 78 15.93 -0.31 7.01
C ALA A 78 16.56 0.83 6.19
N THR A 79 16.19 0.99 4.91
CA THR A 79 16.74 2.04 4.05
C THR A 79 15.76 3.20 3.93
N ALA A 80 16.24 4.41 4.25
CA ALA A 80 15.52 5.67 4.07
C ALA A 80 15.51 6.11 2.59
N ALA A 81 14.60 7.02 2.23
CA ALA A 81 14.69 7.72 0.96
C ALA A 81 15.85 8.74 0.99
N ASP A 82 16.82 8.60 0.09
CA ASP A 82 17.93 9.54 -0.07
C ASP A 82 17.70 10.49 -1.24
N THR A 83 17.75 11.79 -0.95
CA THR A 83 17.43 12.88 -1.88
C THR A 83 16.17 12.63 -2.73
N PRO A 84 14.98 12.42 -2.11
CA PRO A 84 13.75 12.32 -2.88
C PRO A 84 13.46 13.63 -3.61
N THR A 85 12.85 13.52 -4.79
CA THR A 85 12.41 14.67 -5.59
C THR A 85 10.92 14.62 -5.92
N ASN A 86 10.33 13.42 -5.98
CA ASN A 86 8.89 13.21 -6.08
C ASN A 86 8.53 11.90 -5.36
N TRP A 87 7.42 11.89 -4.64
CA TRP A 87 6.80 10.66 -4.16
C TRP A 87 5.35 10.87 -3.76
N TRP A 88 4.55 9.84 -3.97
CA TRP A 88 3.11 9.85 -3.72
C TRP A 88 2.57 8.43 -3.53
N PHE A 89 1.35 8.35 -2.99
CA PHE A 89 0.56 7.13 -2.95
C PHE A 89 -0.72 7.31 -3.77
N ALA A 90 -1.23 6.22 -4.33
CA ALA A 90 -2.41 6.24 -5.19
C ALA A 90 -3.34 5.07 -4.91
N LEU A 91 -4.64 5.29 -5.08
CA LEU A 91 -5.69 4.27 -5.02
C LEU A 91 -6.23 4.03 -6.43
N TYR A 92 -6.35 2.77 -6.80
CA TYR A 92 -6.83 2.31 -8.10
C TYR A 92 -8.02 1.36 -7.96
N SER A 93 -8.92 1.39 -8.95
CA SER A 93 -10.16 0.63 -8.98
C SER A 93 -9.96 -0.90 -9.04
N ASN A 94 -11.04 -1.63 -8.81
CA ASN A 94 -11.16 -3.08 -9.00
C ASN A 94 -11.33 -3.54 -10.48
N ALA A 95 -11.32 -2.63 -11.44
CA ALA A 95 -11.49 -2.94 -12.87
C ALA A 95 -10.40 -3.88 -13.41
N ALA A 96 -10.67 -4.51 -14.56
CA ALA A 96 -9.70 -5.38 -15.26
C ALA A 96 -8.38 -4.65 -15.57
N THR A 97 -8.50 -3.40 -16.01
CA THR A 97 -7.38 -2.44 -16.07
C THR A 97 -7.62 -1.38 -14.99
N PRO A 98 -6.97 -1.46 -13.82
CA PRO A 98 -7.25 -0.58 -12.69
C PRO A 98 -7.08 0.90 -13.06
N ALA A 99 -8.16 1.68 -12.95
CA ALA A 99 -8.17 3.13 -13.17
C ALA A 99 -7.88 3.89 -11.88
N LEU A 100 -7.20 5.04 -11.98
CA LEU A 100 -6.87 5.90 -10.84
C LEU A 100 -8.15 6.46 -10.21
N LEU A 101 -8.35 6.22 -8.92
CA LEU A 101 -9.48 6.76 -8.15
C LEU A 101 -9.10 8.00 -7.36
N GLY A 102 -7.84 8.09 -6.94
CA GLY A 102 -7.31 9.21 -6.18
C GLY A 102 -5.83 9.01 -5.87
N GLN A 103 -5.14 10.10 -5.58
CA GLN A 103 -3.76 10.07 -5.12
C GLN A 103 -3.55 11.10 -4.01
N THR A 104 -2.46 10.94 -3.27
CA THR A 104 -1.96 11.95 -2.34
C THR A 104 -1.35 13.13 -3.13
N ALA A 105 -1.13 14.25 -2.46
CA ALA A 105 -0.24 15.29 -3.00
C ALA A 105 1.17 14.71 -3.23
N ASP A 106 1.89 15.23 -4.24
CA ASP A 106 3.32 14.97 -4.36
C ASP A 106 4.05 15.58 -3.16
N GLN A 107 4.93 14.80 -2.54
CA GLN A 107 5.63 15.19 -1.33
C GLN A 107 7.00 15.80 -1.62
N THR A 108 7.36 15.93 -2.91
CA THR A 108 8.58 16.59 -3.39
C THR A 108 9.84 16.04 -2.70
N SER A 109 10.58 16.89 -2.00
CA SER A 109 11.81 16.57 -1.27
C SER A 109 11.58 16.25 0.21
N THR A 110 10.33 16.02 0.63
CA THR A 110 10.05 15.64 2.01
C THR A 110 10.77 14.33 2.33
N ALA A 111 11.58 14.35 3.39
CA ALA A 111 12.36 13.20 3.80
C ALA A 111 11.47 12.04 4.25
N TRP A 112 11.89 10.81 3.93
CA TRP A 112 11.29 9.60 4.47
C TRP A 112 12.37 8.76 5.14
N ALA A 113 12.43 8.87 6.47
CA ALA A 113 13.38 8.14 7.29
C ALA A 113 13.13 6.62 7.25
N ALA A 114 14.16 5.83 7.59
CA ALA A 114 14.04 4.39 7.78
C ALA A 114 13.05 4.06 8.91
N ASN A 115 12.49 2.86 8.89
CA ASN A 115 11.62 2.30 9.93
C ASN A 115 10.41 3.19 10.31
N THR A 116 9.92 3.97 9.34
CA THR A 116 8.92 5.01 9.55
C THR A 116 7.68 4.72 8.72
N THR A 117 6.52 4.73 9.37
CA THR A 117 5.24 4.68 8.67
C THR A 117 4.90 6.08 8.16
N MET A 118 4.74 6.21 6.85
CA MET A 118 4.26 7.44 6.21
C MET A 118 2.78 7.28 5.88
N THR A 119 1.96 8.07 6.56
CA THR A 119 0.53 8.19 6.31
C THR A 119 0.26 9.50 5.60
N LYS A 120 -0.36 9.44 4.43
CA LYS A 120 -0.66 10.62 3.61
C LYS A 120 -2.12 10.63 3.20
N ALA A 121 -2.73 11.81 3.28
CA ALA A 121 -4.11 12.01 2.88
C ALA A 121 -4.23 11.99 1.36
N LEU A 122 -5.29 11.36 0.86
CA LEU A 122 -5.73 11.56 -0.51
C LEU A 122 -6.13 13.03 -0.71
N ALA A 123 -5.97 13.55 -1.92
CA ALA A 123 -6.40 14.90 -2.26
C ALA A 123 -7.90 15.13 -2.00
N ALA A 124 -8.70 14.07 -2.13
CA ALA A 124 -10.10 14.03 -1.72
C ALA A 124 -10.45 12.63 -1.17
N PRO A 125 -11.30 12.53 -0.13
CA PRO A 125 -11.82 11.26 0.34
C PRO A 125 -12.50 10.47 -0.79
N LYS A 126 -12.30 9.15 -0.83
CA LYS A 126 -12.87 8.26 -1.84
C LYS A 126 -13.80 7.23 -1.20
N THR A 127 -15.10 7.37 -1.47
CA THR A 127 -16.08 6.34 -1.14
C THR A 127 -16.01 5.18 -2.15
N ILE A 128 -15.94 3.97 -1.64
CA ILE A 128 -15.95 2.72 -2.39
C ILE A 128 -17.39 2.32 -2.66
N THR A 129 -17.74 2.12 -3.93
CA THR A 129 -19.12 1.82 -4.36
C THR A 129 -19.37 0.32 -4.52
N GLU A 130 -18.32 -0.47 -4.73
CA GLU A 130 -18.40 -1.91 -4.97
C GLU A 130 -17.35 -2.62 -4.13
N SER A 131 -17.74 -3.73 -3.50
CA SER A 131 -16.77 -4.56 -2.78
C SER A 131 -15.85 -5.29 -3.76
N GLY A 132 -14.55 -5.36 -3.47
CA GLY A 132 -13.62 -6.08 -4.32
C GLY A 132 -12.15 -5.82 -4.02
N ILE A 133 -11.30 -6.32 -4.92
CA ILE A 133 -9.84 -6.11 -4.85
C ILE A 133 -9.49 -4.85 -5.62
N TYR A 134 -9.11 -3.82 -4.87
CA TYR A 134 -8.55 -2.57 -5.35
C TYR A 134 -7.01 -2.65 -5.33
N TYR A 135 -6.33 -1.65 -5.89
CA TYR A 135 -4.88 -1.59 -5.86
C TYR A 135 -4.39 -0.30 -5.21
N VAL A 136 -3.33 -0.41 -4.41
CA VAL A 136 -2.64 0.75 -3.83
C VAL A 136 -1.26 0.87 -4.44
N GLY A 137 -0.99 2.01 -5.06
CA GLY A 137 0.26 2.36 -5.70
C GLY A 137 1.15 3.21 -4.80
N ILE A 138 2.45 3.01 -4.93
CA ILE A 138 3.52 3.85 -4.37
C ILE A 138 4.56 4.11 -5.45
N MET A 139 4.99 5.37 -5.58
CA MET A 139 6.10 5.75 -6.44
C MET A 139 7.05 6.65 -5.66
N VAL A 140 8.35 6.41 -5.82
CA VAL A 140 9.40 7.28 -5.28
C VAL A 140 10.43 7.55 -6.36
N LYS A 141 10.75 8.82 -6.56
CA LYS A 141 11.89 9.30 -7.35
C LYS A 141 12.94 9.85 -6.40
N ALA A 142 14.02 9.12 -6.25
CA ALA A 142 15.12 9.40 -5.33
C ALA A 142 16.43 8.83 -5.89
N THR A 143 17.57 9.24 -5.32
CA THR A 143 18.87 8.60 -5.62
C THR A 143 18.92 7.21 -5.01
N ALA A 144 18.48 7.08 -3.76
CA ALA A 144 18.13 5.81 -3.14
C ALA A 144 16.66 5.84 -2.72
N VAL A 145 15.87 4.90 -3.24
CA VAL A 145 14.47 4.72 -2.83
C VAL A 145 14.41 4.01 -1.48
N PRO A 146 13.39 4.27 -0.64
CA PRO A 146 13.28 3.58 0.63
C PRO A 146 12.99 2.10 0.38
N THR A 147 13.49 1.25 1.26
CA THR A 147 13.01 -0.13 1.31
C THR A 147 11.67 -0.16 2.01
N LEU A 148 10.89 -1.21 1.80
CA LEU A 148 9.53 -1.30 2.32
C LEU A 148 9.39 -2.54 3.18
N LEU A 149 8.64 -2.41 4.27
CA LEU A 149 8.20 -3.55 5.06
C LEU A 149 7.13 -4.32 4.26
N GLY A 150 7.22 -5.64 4.24
CA GLY A 150 6.30 -6.47 3.47
C GLY A 150 6.60 -7.96 3.62
N THR A 151 6.17 -8.76 2.64
CA THR A 151 6.47 -10.19 2.57
C THR A 151 6.82 -10.60 1.14
N ILE A 152 7.30 -11.82 0.93
CA ILE A 152 7.54 -12.47 -0.36
C ILE A 152 6.35 -13.38 -0.58
N ALA A 153 5.76 -13.23 -1.74
CA ALA A 153 4.84 -14.22 -2.26
C ALA A 153 5.38 -14.77 -3.57
N ALA A 154 4.97 -15.99 -3.90
CA ALA A 154 5.11 -16.47 -5.26
C ALA A 154 4.33 -15.54 -6.20
N PRO A 155 4.85 -15.26 -7.41
CA PRO A 155 4.02 -14.68 -8.47
C PRO A 155 2.89 -15.66 -8.81
N ALA A 156 1.93 -15.22 -9.64
CA ALA A 156 0.84 -16.07 -10.12
C ALA A 156 1.37 -17.45 -10.57
N ILE A 157 0.89 -18.51 -9.91
CA ILE A 157 1.29 -19.90 -10.16
C ILE A 157 0.33 -20.53 -11.18
N ALA A 158 -0.94 -20.15 -11.10
CA ALA A 158 -1.98 -20.60 -12.03
C ALA A 158 -2.42 -19.49 -12.99
N THR A 159 -2.90 -19.89 -14.16
CA THR A 159 -3.47 -18.96 -15.14
C THR A 159 -4.70 -18.28 -14.55
N GLY A 160 -4.77 -16.96 -14.64
CA GLY A 160 -5.88 -16.15 -14.13
C GLY A 160 -5.68 -15.63 -12.70
N GLU A 161 -4.64 -16.07 -11.99
CA GLU A 161 -4.27 -15.46 -10.71
C GLU A 161 -3.75 -14.04 -10.90
N ARG A 162 -4.16 -13.14 -10.00
CA ARG A 162 -3.69 -11.75 -9.98
C ARG A 162 -2.33 -11.68 -9.29
N ALA A 163 -1.47 -10.80 -9.79
CA ALA A 163 -0.21 -10.50 -9.12
C ALA A 163 -0.46 -9.88 -7.74
N LEU A 164 0.21 -10.40 -6.71
CA LEU A 164 0.15 -9.89 -5.34
C LEU A 164 1.03 -8.66 -5.15
N SER A 165 1.95 -8.41 -6.07
CA SER A 165 2.60 -7.12 -6.25
C SER A 165 3.04 -6.98 -7.70
N GLN A 166 3.10 -5.76 -8.18
CA GLN A 166 3.50 -5.48 -9.56
C GLN A 166 4.07 -4.07 -9.73
N SER A 167 5.01 -3.92 -10.65
CA SER A 167 5.50 -2.62 -11.12
C SER A 167 4.79 -2.16 -12.38
N SER A 168 4.59 -0.85 -12.54
CA SER A 168 4.05 -0.24 -13.75
C SER A 168 4.54 1.20 -13.93
N GLY A 169 4.48 1.68 -15.17
CA GLY A 169 4.99 3.00 -15.55
C GLY A 169 6.51 3.10 -15.61
N SER A 170 6.98 4.23 -16.13
CA SER A 170 8.39 4.60 -16.21
C SER A 170 8.49 6.12 -16.22
N SER A 171 9.60 6.67 -15.73
CA SER A 171 9.87 8.11 -15.74
C SER A 171 8.77 8.94 -15.04
N LEU A 172 8.11 8.34 -14.04
CA LEU A 172 7.03 8.98 -13.30
C LEU A 172 7.56 10.10 -12.41
N THR A 173 6.77 11.16 -12.31
CA THR A 173 7.05 12.36 -11.51
C THR A 173 5.88 12.65 -10.57
N THR A 174 5.13 13.73 -10.76
CA THR A 174 4.15 14.23 -9.79
C THR A 174 2.79 13.52 -9.85
N THR A 175 2.48 12.88 -10.97
CA THR A 175 1.14 12.36 -11.24
C THR A 175 1.19 10.85 -11.43
N ALA A 176 0.30 10.15 -10.73
CA ALA A 176 0.12 8.72 -10.89
C ALA A 176 -0.46 8.41 -12.28
N PRO A 177 -0.05 7.31 -12.93
CA PRO A 177 -0.64 6.89 -14.19
C PRO A 177 -2.16 6.78 -14.09
N ALA A 178 -2.89 7.23 -15.13
CA ALA A 178 -4.35 7.17 -15.15
C ALA A 178 -4.89 5.73 -15.04
N THR A 179 -4.10 4.75 -15.48
CA THR A 179 -4.40 3.33 -15.35
C THR A 179 -3.13 2.53 -15.03
N ILE A 180 -3.28 1.37 -14.40
CA ILE A 180 -2.22 0.37 -14.30
C ILE A 180 -2.20 -0.44 -15.60
N ALA A 181 -1.48 0.06 -16.59
CA ALA A 181 -1.25 -0.64 -17.86
C ALA A 181 0.07 -1.44 -17.80
N THR A 182 0.09 -2.58 -18.50
CA THR A 182 1.28 -3.43 -18.69
C THR A 182 2.09 -3.70 -17.40
N PRO A 183 1.44 -4.15 -16.31
CA PRO A 183 2.15 -4.42 -15.06
C PRO A 183 3.11 -5.60 -15.20
N THR A 184 4.23 -5.53 -14.50
CA THR A 184 5.17 -6.66 -14.34
C THR A 184 5.09 -7.17 -12.91
N ALA A 185 4.84 -8.47 -12.72
CA ALA A 185 4.72 -9.06 -11.39
C ALA A 185 6.02 -8.94 -10.58
N LYS A 186 5.89 -8.75 -9.27
CA LYS A 186 6.99 -8.71 -8.30
C LYS A 186 6.77 -9.75 -7.21
N GLN A 187 7.85 -10.34 -6.73
CA GLN A 187 7.82 -11.29 -5.62
C GLN A 187 7.58 -10.60 -4.28
N PHE A 188 8.18 -9.43 -4.07
CA PHE A 188 8.00 -8.68 -2.83
C PHE A 188 6.66 -7.93 -2.84
N VAL A 189 5.86 -8.15 -1.81
CA VAL A 189 4.55 -7.54 -1.55
C VAL A 189 4.66 -6.56 -0.39
N PRO A 190 4.70 -5.25 -0.66
CA PRO A 190 4.65 -4.22 0.39
C PRO A 190 3.41 -4.33 1.28
N TYR A 191 3.61 -4.07 2.57
CA TYR A 191 2.53 -3.86 3.53
C TYR A 191 1.90 -2.48 3.33
N VAL A 192 0.57 -2.44 3.24
CA VAL A 192 -0.20 -1.20 3.13
C VAL A 192 -1.37 -1.21 4.11
N GLU A 193 -1.63 -0.03 4.68
CA GLU A 193 -2.83 0.26 5.47
C GLU A 193 -3.59 1.42 4.85
N ILE A 194 -4.91 1.34 4.93
CA ILE A 194 -5.84 2.38 4.48
C ILE A 194 -6.78 2.72 5.63
N THR A 195 -7.06 4.01 5.79
CA THR A 195 -8.13 4.58 6.62
C THR A 195 -8.87 5.67 5.86
#